data_AF-A0A640SB73-F1
#
_entry.id   AF-A0A640SB73-F1
#
_cell.length_a   1.000
_cell.length_b   1.000
_cell.length_c   1.000
_cell.angle_alpha   90.00
_cell.angle_beta   90.00
_cell.angle_gamma   90.00
#
_symmetry.space_group_name_H-M   'P 1'
#
loop_
_entity.id
_entity.type
_entity.pdbx_description
1 polymer ?
#
loop_
_entity_poly.entity_id
_entity_poly.type
_entity_poly.pdbx_seq_one_letter_code
_entity_poly.pdbx_strand_id
1 'polypeptide(L)'
;MLVLHTLLWPEEIRGPGDMPSPTPVTERELRLTEVLMDELAGADIDQLHDEYAAALEQLVDAKAVGEALTPALKPAPVVDLMTSLEESVRGPARPR
;
A
#
# COMPACT_ATOMS: atom_id res chain seq x y z
N MET A 1 24.75 18.01 12.23
CA MET A 1 23.78 16.90 12.20
C MET A 1 24.58 15.61 12.11
N LEU A 2 24.37 14.66 13.00
CA LEU A 2 25.02 13.34 12.93
C LEU A 2 23.98 12.36 12.39
N VAL A 3 24.33 11.65 11.32
CA VAL A 3 23.47 10.63 10.71
C VAL A 3 24.05 9.28 11.06
N LEU A 4 23.27 8.47 11.77
CA LEU A 4 23.63 7.10 12.09
C LEU A 4 23.05 6.18 11.01
N HIS A 5 23.89 5.37 10.39
CA HIS A 5 23.48 4.35 9.44
C HIS A 5 23.55 2.98 10.10
N THR A 6 22.47 2.20 10.01
CA THR A 6 22.46 0.80 10.42
C THR A 6 23.11 -0.04 9.33
N LEU A 7 24.12 -0.85 9.70
CA LEU A 7 24.73 -1.82 8.80
C LEU A 7 24.06 -3.18 8.99
N LEU A 8 23.53 -3.75 7.91
CA LEU A 8 22.95 -5.09 7.89
C LEU A 8 24.05 -6.15 7.90
N TRP A 9 23.87 -7.21 8.67
CA TRP A 9 24.79 -8.36 8.67
C TRP A 9 24.46 -9.28 7.48
N PRO A 10 25.43 -10.05 6.95
CA PRO A 10 25.23 -10.87 5.74
C PRO A 10 24.02 -11.81 5.79
N GLU A 11 23.69 -12.34 6.96
CA GLU A 11 22.55 -13.22 7.21
C GLU A 11 21.19 -12.51 7.23
N GLU A 12 21.16 -11.20 7.46
CA GLU A 12 19.95 -10.38 7.40
C GLU A 12 19.58 -10.04 5.95
N ILE A 13 20.53 -10.17 5.03
CA ILE A 13 20.33 -9.96 3.61
C ILE A 13 19.73 -11.23 3.00
N ARG A 14 18.43 -11.17 2.70
CA ARG A 14 17.78 -12.22 1.89
C ARG A 14 18.18 -12.09 0.44
N GLY A 15 18.65 -13.19 -0.15
CA GLY A 15 18.90 -13.27 -1.58
C GLY A 15 17.61 -13.12 -2.40
N PRO A 16 17.71 -12.71 -3.67
CA PRO A 16 16.57 -12.43 -4.55
C PRO A 16 15.70 -13.66 -4.90
N GLY A 17 16.07 -14.86 -4.48
CA GLY A 17 15.44 -16.10 -4.92
C GLY A 17 15.69 -16.36 -6.41
N ASP A 18 14.87 -17.21 -7.02
CA ASP A 18 14.88 -17.45 -8.47
C ASP A 18 14.03 -16.37 -9.16
N MET A 19 14.66 -15.24 -9.49
CA MET A 19 14.03 -14.17 -10.25
C MET A 19 14.41 -14.27 -11.73
N PRO A 20 13.45 -14.10 -12.66
CA PRO A 20 13.74 -14.06 -14.08
C PRO A 20 14.66 -12.90 -14.41
N SER A 21 15.46 -13.07 -15.48
CA SER A 21 16.29 -11.97 -15.98
C SER A 21 15.42 -10.78 -16.38
N PRO A 22 15.87 -9.54 -16.11
CA PRO A 22 15.11 -8.35 -16.45
C PRO A 22 14.83 -8.31 -17.96
N THR A 23 13.58 -8.05 -18.31
CA THR A 23 13.15 -7.88 -19.71
C THR A 23 13.54 -6.48 -20.19
N PRO A 24 14.02 -6.31 -21.43
CA PRO A 24 14.33 -4.98 -21.96
C PRO A 24 13.08 -4.09 -21.97
N VAL A 25 13.21 -2.89 -21.41
CA VAL A 25 12.14 -1.88 -21.31
C VAL A 25 12.24 -0.92 -22.49
N THR A 26 11.10 -0.50 -23.03
CA THR A 26 11.05 0.48 -24.12
C THR A 26 11.00 1.91 -23.62
N GLU A 27 11.51 2.83 -24.43
CA GLU A 27 11.43 4.29 -24.19
C GLU A 27 9.99 4.81 -24.00
N ARG A 28 9.01 4.13 -24.60
CA ARG A 28 7.59 4.49 -24.45
C ARG A 28 7.08 4.13 -23.05
N GLU A 29 7.46 2.97 -22.53
CA GLU A 29 7.07 2.51 -21.19
C GLU A 29 7.69 3.38 -20.10
N LEU A 30 8.96 3.80 -20.29
CA LEU A 30 9.63 4.74 -19.39
C LEU A 30 8.87 6.07 -19.31
N ARG A 31 8.56 6.69 -20.46
CA ARG A 31 7.80 7.95 -20.50
C ARG A 31 6.41 7.85 -19.88
N LEU A 32 5.72 6.72 -20.07
CA LEU A 32 4.42 6.50 -19.43
C LEU A 32 4.55 6.43 -17.91
N THR A 33 5.60 5.76 -17.42
CA THR A 33 5.87 5.62 -15.99
C THR A 33 6.17 6.98 -15.35
N GLU A 34 6.94 7.83 -16.02
CA GLU A 34 7.21 9.21 -15.56
C GLU A 34 5.91 9.99 -15.33
N VAL A 35 4.99 9.97 -16.30
CA VAL A 35 3.68 10.64 -16.17
C VAL A 35 2.88 10.08 -15.00
N LEU A 36 2.84 8.75 -14.83
CA LEU A 36 2.13 8.11 -13.72
C LEU A 36 2.73 8.47 -12.36
N MET A 37 4.07 8.54 -12.27
CA MET A 37 4.74 8.92 -11.04
C MET A 37 4.47 10.39 -10.70
N ASP A 38 4.42 11.28 -11.68
CA ASP A 38 4.07 12.68 -11.42
C ASP A 38 2.63 12.85 -10.89
N GLU A 39 1.69 12.02 -11.34
CA GLU A 39 0.30 12.04 -10.86
C GLU A 39 0.13 11.39 -9.47
N LEU A 40 0.91 10.35 -9.16
CA LEU A 40 0.76 9.55 -7.93
C LEU A 40 1.76 9.91 -6.82
N ALA A 41 2.80 10.70 -7.13
CA ALA A 41 3.78 11.13 -6.15
C ALA A 41 3.22 12.21 -5.21
N GLY A 42 3.96 12.46 -4.12
CA GLY A 42 3.62 13.51 -3.16
C GLY A 42 2.77 13.04 -1.99
N ALA A 43 2.81 11.75 -1.64
CA ALA A 43 2.26 11.29 -0.37
C ALA A 43 2.95 12.03 0.78
N ASP A 44 2.15 12.77 1.54
CA ASP A 44 2.61 13.48 2.72
C ASP A 44 2.78 12.46 3.86
N ILE A 45 4.03 12.29 4.32
CA ILE A 45 4.37 11.34 5.38
C ILE A 45 3.67 11.71 6.69
N ASP A 46 3.43 13.00 6.92
CA ASP A 46 2.76 13.47 8.12
C ASP A 46 1.25 13.13 8.12
N GLN A 47 0.69 12.76 6.96
CA GLN A 47 -0.70 12.31 6.83
C GLN A 47 -0.87 10.79 6.92
N LEU A 48 0.23 10.02 6.92
CA LEU A 48 0.18 8.57 7.10
C LEU A 48 -0.05 8.24 8.58
N HIS A 49 -1.10 7.47 8.86
CA HIS A 49 -1.48 7.10 10.22
C HIS A 49 -1.41 5.58 10.44
N ASP A 50 -0.88 5.18 11.59
CA ASP A 50 -0.90 3.80 12.05
C ASP A 50 -2.22 3.52 12.79
N GLU A 51 -3.21 3.07 12.02
CA GLU A 51 -4.54 2.70 12.52
C GLU A 51 -4.47 1.61 13.60
N TYR A 52 -3.47 0.72 13.56
CA TYR A 52 -3.31 -0.32 14.56
C TYR A 52 -2.84 0.26 15.88
N ALA A 53 -1.81 1.12 15.85
CA ALA A 53 -1.32 1.81 17.05
C ALA A 53 -2.43 2.64 17.71
N ALA A 54 -3.20 3.39 16.92
CA ALA A 54 -4.31 4.19 17.41
C ALA A 54 -5.43 3.33 18.02
N ALA A 55 -5.80 2.23 17.36
CA ALA A 55 -6.78 1.28 17.91
C ALA A 55 -6.27 0.64 19.20
N LEU A 56 -4.98 0.33 19.29
CA LEU A 56 -4.37 -0.25 20.48
C LEU A 56 -4.39 0.73 21.66
N GLU A 57 -4.09 2.01 21.42
CA GLU A 57 -4.15 3.05 22.44
C GLU A 57 -5.56 3.19 23.02
N GLN A 58 -6.58 3.24 22.15
CA GLN A 58 -7.99 3.26 22.57
C GLN A 58 -8.38 2.04 23.41
N LEU A 59 -7.89 0.85 23.04
CA LEU A 59 -8.13 -0.38 23.81
C LEU A 59 -7.47 -0.30 25.19
N VAL A 60 -6.26 0.23 25.29
CA VAL A 60 -5.54 0.39 26.55
C VAL A 60 -6.29 1.35 27.47
N ASP A 61 -6.76 2.49 26.96
CA ASP A 61 -7.52 3.48 27.73
C ASP A 61 -8.85 2.91 28.25
N ALA A 62 -9.61 2.24 27.37
CA ALA A 62 -10.87 1.60 27.75
C ALA A 62 -10.65 0.53 28.83
N LYS A 63 -9.56 -0.25 28.73
CA LYS A 63 -9.17 -1.23 29.75
C LYS A 63 -8.74 -0.57 31.06
N ALA A 64 -8.03 0.54 31.00
CA ALA A 64 -7.54 1.26 32.18
C ALA A 64 -8.70 1.85 33.01
N VAL A 65 -9.77 2.32 32.35
CA VAL A 65 -10.96 2.90 32.99
C VAL A 65 -12.00 1.83 33.37
N GLY A 66 -11.81 0.59 32.94
CA GLY A 66 -12.70 -0.54 33.26
C GLY A 66 -13.95 -0.60 32.38
N GLU A 67 -13.94 0.03 31.21
CA GLU A 67 -15.05 -0.01 30.25
C GLU A 67 -15.13 -1.37 29.53
N ALA A 68 -16.36 -1.75 29.16
CA ALA A 68 -16.61 -2.95 28.38
C ALA A 68 -16.27 -2.69 26.90
N LEU A 69 -15.33 -3.47 26.36
CA LEU A 69 -14.92 -3.37 24.96
C LEU A 69 -16.05 -3.80 24.02
N THR A 70 -16.39 -2.96 23.04
CA THR A 70 -17.26 -3.36 21.93
C THR A 70 -16.53 -4.34 21.00
N PRO A 71 -17.20 -5.40 20.53
CA PRO A 71 -16.58 -6.37 19.63
C PRO A 71 -16.20 -5.72 18.29
N ALA A 72 -15.05 -6.12 17.74
CA ALA A 72 -14.56 -5.61 16.46
C ALA A 72 -15.59 -5.85 15.34
N LEU A 73 -15.74 -4.86 14.46
CA LEU A 73 -16.59 -4.98 13.28
C LEU A 73 -16.04 -6.10 12.39
N LYS A 74 -16.91 -7.02 11.95
CA LYS A 74 -16.49 -8.05 10.98
C LYS A 74 -16.04 -7.36 9.69
N PRO A 75 -14.92 -7.80 9.07
CA PRO A 75 -14.46 -7.22 7.82
C PRO A 75 -15.59 -7.29 6.78
N ALA A 76 -15.82 -6.17 6.10
CA ALA A 76 -16.77 -6.12 5.00
C ALA A 76 -16.33 -7.09 3.89
N PRO A 77 -17.27 -7.69 3.14
CA PRO A 77 -16.92 -8.51 2.00
C PRO A 77 -16.10 -7.68 1.01
N VAL A 78 -14.92 -8.18 0.63
CA VAL A 78 -14.04 -7.54 -0.33
C VAL A 78 -14.76 -7.50 -1.67
N VAL A 79 -15.10 -6.29 -2.13
CA VAL A 79 -15.64 -6.08 -3.47
C VAL A 79 -14.50 -6.30 -4.46
N ASP A 80 -14.71 -7.16 -5.45
CA ASP A 80 -13.73 -7.41 -6.50
C ASP A 80 -13.67 -6.19 -7.44
N LEU A 81 -12.67 -5.34 -7.20
CA LEU A 81 -12.39 -4.14 -7.98
C LEU A 81 -11.95 -4.48 -9.41
N MET A 82 -11.32 -5.63 -9.65
CA MET A 82 -10.89 -6.04 -10.99
C MET A 82 -12.11 -6.38 -11.84
N THR A 83 -13.05 -7.15 -11.29
CA THR A 83 -14.33 -7.43 -11.96
C THR A 83 -15.11 -6.13 -12.23
N SER A 84 -15.17 -5.22 -11.25
CA SER A 84 -15.87 -3.93 -11.41
C SER A 84 -15.23 -3.04 -12.48
N LEU A 85 -13.90 -3.05 -12.59
CA LEU A 85 -13.17 -2.31 -13.62
C LEU A 85 -13.40 -2.91 -15.02
N GLU A 86 -13.35 -4.24 -15.14
CA GLU A 86 -13.60 -4.95 -16.40
C GLU A 86 -15.01 -4.68 -16.95
N GLU A 87 -16.02 -4.63 -16.09
CA GLU A 87 -17.39 -4.28 -16.45
C GLU A 87 -17.51 -2.83 -16.92
N SER A 88 -16.80 -1.89 -16.28
CA SER A 88 -16.77 -0.48 -16.66
C SER A 88 -16.14 -0.28 -18.04
N VAL A 89 -15.09 -1.05 -18.37
CA VAL A 89 -14.39 -1.00 -19.66
C VAL A 89 -15.18 -1.69 -20.78
N ARG A 90 -15.99 -2.71 -20.47
CA ARG A 90 -16.80 -3.45 -21.46
C ARG A 90 -18.09 -2.72 -21.88
N GLY A 91 -18.34 -1.52 -21.36
CA GLY A 91 -19.42 -0.64 -21.82
C GLY A 91 -19.29 -0.30 -23.33
N PRO A 92 -20.41 -0.07 -24.04
CA PRO A 92 -20.41 0.04 -25.50
C PRO A 92 -19.51 1.19 -25.95
N ALA A 93 -18.51 0.87 -26.77
CA ALA A 93 -17.69 1.85 -27.47
C ALA A 93 -18.62 2.81 -28.22
N ARG A 94 -18.65 4.08 -27.81
CA ARG A 94 -19.48 5.12 -28.40
C ARG A 94 -19.03 5.32 -29.85
N PRO A 95 -19.88 5.06 -30.86
CA PRO A 95 -19.50 5.25 -32.25
C PRO A 95 -19.36 6.76 -32.53
N ARG A 96 -18.21 7.14 -33.10
CA ARG A 96 -18.03 8.38 -33.85
C ARG A 96 -17.53 8.01 -35.23
#